data_AF-A0A166YA84-F1
#
_entry.id   AF-A0A166YA84-F1
#
_cell.length_a   1.000
_cell.length_b   1.000
_cell.length_c   1.000
_cell.angle_alpha   90.00
_cell.angle_beta   90.00
_cell.angle_gamma   90.00
#
_symmetry.space_group_name_H-M   'P 1'
#
loop_
_entity.id
_entity.type
_entity.pdbx_description
1 polymer ?
#
loop_
_entity_poly.entity_id
_entity_poly.type
_entity_poly.pdbx_seq_one_letter_code
_entity_poly.pdbx_strand_id
1 'polypeptide(L)'
;MRQRLVVTNDRVKPARATVTLAYWLAARVLVSTNAIRNMDRNWDQDHFNTRDLDKVVVRIHVCAYVNESNAGDEEGNPPTNHWAIFLELADQNSVRLDMAPGYGSDGLRGKIEVASKRYQMTVNAIHSLSFDVTPGVTVRTITDIISSHKREVHIH
;
A
#
# COMPACT_ATOMS: atom_id res chain seq x y z
N MET A 1 0.99 -49.28 -5.16
CA MET A 1 1.11 -49.42 -3.69
C MET A 1 1.94 -48.24 -3.19
N ARG A 2 1.38 -47.40 -2.32
CA ARG A 2 2.00 -46.16 -1.82
C ARG A 2 3.00 -46.49 -0.71
N GLN A 3 4.18 -45.86 -0.72
CA GLN A 3 4.98 -45.66 0.49
C GLN A 3 4.80 -44.22 0.98
N ARG A 4 4.73 -44.14 2.31
CA ARG A 4 4.26 -43.04 3.15
C ARG A 4 5.50 -42.34 3.70
N LEU A 5 5.64 -41.03 3.47
CA LEU A 5 6.54 -40.21 4.26
C LEU A 5 5.69 -39.40 5.26
N VAL A 6 5.86 -39.72 6.54
CA VAL A 6 5.33 -38.94 7.66
C VAL A 6 6.34 -37.85 7.94
N VAL A 7 5.93 -36.59 7.82
CA VAL A 7 6.65 -35.47 8.42
C VAL A 7 5.68 -34.80 9.38
N THR A 8 6.05 -34.85 10.65
CA THR A 8 5.32 -34.29 11.78
C THR A 8 5.30 -32.77 11.75
N ASN A 9 4.19 -32.25 12.23
CA ASN A 9 3.74 -30.88 12.18
C ASN A 9 4.33 -30.10 13.36
N ASP A 10 5.23 -29.15 13.12
CA ASP A 10 5.49 -28.05 14.07
C ASP A 10 5.28 -26.70 13.39
N ARG A 11 4.04 -26.24 13.57
CA ARG A 11 3.51 -24.87 13.57
C ARG A 11 4.49 -23.76 13.18
N VAL A 12 4.46 -23.38 11.90
CA VAL A 12 4.52 -21.97 11.51
C VAL A 12 3.15 -21.60 10.97
N LYS A 13 2.36 -20.90 11.80
CA LYS A 13 1.14 -20.24 11.30
C LYS A 13 1.59 -19.14 10.32
N PRO A 14 1.20 -19.17 9.04
CA PRO A 14 1.46 -18.03 8.18
C PRO A 14 0.64 -16.85 8.70
N ALA A 15 1.25 -15.67 8.76
CA ALA A 15 0.62 -14.41 9.12
C ALA A 15 -0.51 -14.10 8.13
N ARG A 16 -1.72 -14.58 8.44
CA ARG A 16 -2.96 -14.39 7.66
C ARG A 16 -3.47 -12.94 7.69
N ALA A 17 -2.81 -12.03 8.40
CA ALA A 17 -3.28 -10.67 8.59
C ALA A 17 -2.83 -9.68 7.48
N THR A 18 -1.63 -9.86 6.91
CA THR A 18 -0.99 -8.80 6.10
C THR A 18 -1.31 -8.87 4.61
N VAL A 19 -1.56 -10.07 4.07
CA VAL A 19 -1.92 -10.25 2.64
C VAL A 19 -3.37 -9.82 2.37
N THR A 20 -4.23 -9.85 3.40
CA THR A 20 -5.64 -9.49 3.29
C THR A 20 -5.80 -7.99 2.97
N LEU A 21 -4.95 -7.10 3.49
CA LEU A 21 -5.11 -5.66 3.25
C LEU A 21 -4.80 -5.26 1.81
N ALA A 22 -3.74 -5.81 1.20
CA ALA A 22 -3.36 -5.55 -0.19
C ALA A 22 -4.38 -6.12 -1.19
N TYR A 23 -4.90 -7.32 -0.94
CA TYR A 23 -5.93 -7.94 -1.77
C TYR A 23 -7.29 -7.22 -1.67
N TRP A 24 -7.64 -6.70 -0.48
CA TRP A 24 -8.88 -5.96 -0.29
C TRP A 24 -8.84 -4.53 -0.83
N LEU A 25 -7.67 -3.88 -0.86
CA LEU A 25 -7.53 -2.55 -1.47
C LEU A 25 -7.78 -2.57 -2.99
N ALA A 26 -7.38 -3.64 -3.66
CA ALA A 26 -7.54 -3.80 -5.11
C ALA A 26 -8.95 -4.24 -5.55
N ALA A 27 -9.76 -4.83 -4.66
CA ALA A 27 -10.92 -5.63 -5.08
C ALA A 27 -12.29 -4.94 -5.08
N ARG A 28 -12.48 -3.73 -4.53
CA ARG A 28 -13.80 -3.05 -4.55
C ARG A 28 -13.71 -1.52 -4.60
N VAL A 29 -13.74 -0.98 -5.81
CA VAL A 29 -14.07 0.43 -6.08
C VAL A 29 -15.58 0.49 -6.37
N LEU A 30 -16.40 0.82 -5.39
CA LEU A 30 -17.83 1.11 -5.56
C LEU A 30 -18.20 2.36 -4.76
N VAL A 31 -18.88 3.26 -5.45
CA VAL A 31 -19.08 4.69 -5.16
C VAL A 31 -19.90 4.92 -3.88
N SER A 32 -19.45 5.85 -3.04
CA SER A 32 -20.31 6.55 -2.08
C SER A 32 -19.97 8.04 -2.05
N THR A 33 -20.92 8.85 -2.49
CA THR A 33 -20.87 10.32 -2.43
C THR A 33 -21.29 10.81 -1.05
N ASN A 34 -20.31 11.14 -0.22
CA ASN A 34 -20.47 12.07 0.89
C ASN A 34 -19.13 12.81 1.06
N ALA A 35 -19.19 14.14 1.14
CA ALA A 35 -18.06 15.08 1.04
C ALA A 35 -16.75 14.51 1.62
N ILE A 36 -15.84 14.16 0.71
CA ILE A 36 -14.61 13.46 1.04
C ILE A 36 -13.61 14.49 1.57
N ARG A 37 -13.19 14.31 2.82
CA ARG A 37 -12.13 15.13 3.40
C ARG A 37 -10.86 14.89 2.57
N ASN A 38 -10.39 15.95 1.90
CA ASN A 38 -9.07 16.03 1.29
C ASN A 38 -8.04 15.42 2.25
N MET A 39 -7.13 14.60 1.71
CA MET A 39 -5.95 14.00 2.38
C MET A 39 -5.54 14.79 3.64
N ASP A 40 -5.95 14.31 4.81
CA ASP A 40 -5.85 15.01 6.10
C ASP A 40 -4.65 14.52 6.95
N ARG A 41 -4.75 14.58 8.29
CA ARG A 41 -3.64 14.39 9.26
C ARG A 41 -2.87 13.05 9.17
N ASN A 42 -3.42 12.06 8.47
CA ASN A 42 -2.80 10.74 8.29
C ASN A 42 -2.05 10.59 6.95
N TRP A 43 -2.08 11.63 6.13
CA TRP A 43 -1.34 11.72 4.88
C TRP A 43 -0.12 12.61 5.06
N ASP A 44 1.05 12.09 4.73
CA ASP A 44 2.27 12.90 4.59
C ASP A 44 2.42 13.29 3.11
N GLN A 45 2.50 14.59 2.83
CA GLN A 45 2.41 15.16 1.50
C GLN A 45 3.66 15.94 1.08
N ASP A 46 4.76 15.85 1.85
CA ASP A 46 5.96 16.70 1.66
C ASP A 46 6.57 16.63 0.25
N HIS A 47 6.32 15.53 -0.47
CA HIS A 47 6.81 15.31 -1.84
C HIS A 47 5.70 15.14 -2.87
N PHE A 48 4.47 15.54 -2.54
CA PHE A 48 3.33 15.40 -3.41
C PHE A 48 3.01 16.70 -4.17
N ASN A 49 2.94 16.61 -5.49
CA ASN A 49 2.40 17.69 -6.31
C ASN A 49 0.86 17.57 -6.33
N THR A 50 0.18 18.49 -5.66
CA THR A 50 -1.29 18.46 -5.53
C THR A 50 -2.03 18.49 -6.87
N ARG A 51 -1.41 18.96 -7.95
CA ARG A 51 -1.98 18.88 -9.31
C ARG A 51 -2.11 17.46 -9.83
N ASP A 52 -1.35 16.52 -9.29
CA ASP A 52 -1.45 15.11 -9.67
C ASP A 52 -2.75 14.46 -9.15
N LEU A 53 -3.48 15.09 -8.21
CA LEU A 53 -4.79 14.60 -7.76
C LEU A 53 -5.78 14.40 -8.91
N ASP A 54 -5.77 15.29 -9.88
CA ASP A 54 -6.73 15.27 -10.99
C ASP A 54 -6.22 14.47 -12.19
N LYS A 55 -5.02 13.89 -12.11
CA LYS A 55 -4.47 13.04 -13.17
C LYS A 55 -5.10 11.65 -13.16
N VAL A 56 -5.28 11.11 -14.35
CA VAL A 56 -5.82 9.77 -14.59
C VAL A 56 -4.77 8.72 -14.26
N VAL A 57 -5.19 7.71 -13.50
CA VAL A 57 -4.40 6.52 -13.19
C VAL A 57 -4.71 5.47 -14.24
N VAL A 58 -3.67 4.97 -14.92
CA VAL A 58 -3.80 3.95 -15.97
C VAL A 58 -3.54 2.53 -15.45
N ARG A 59 -2.70 2.41 -14.42
CA ARG A 59 -2.32 1.15 -13.80
C ARG A 59 -1.95 1.35 -12.34
N ILE A 60 -2.17 0.32 -11.52
CA ILE A 60 -1.72 0.28 -10.12
C ILE A 60 -0.67 -0.81 -9.99
N HIS A 61 0.50 -0.47 -9.46
CA HIS A 61 1.56 -1.42 -9.13
C HIS A 61 1.70 -1.55 -7.62
N VAL A 62 1.65 -2.77 -7.09
CA VAL A 62 1.97 -3.08 -5.70
C VAL A 62 3.37 -3.69 -5.69
N CYS A 63 4.31 -3.02 -5.05
CA CYS A 63 5.73 -3.39 -5.04
C CYS A 63 6.16 -3.77 -3.63
N ALA A 64 6.66 -4.99 -3.47
CA ALA A 64 7.32 -5.44 -2.24
C ALA A 64 8.83 -5.20 -2.36
N TYR A 65 9.42 -4.56 -1.36
CA TYR A 65 10.86 -4.31 -1.28
C TYR A 65 11.59 -5.41 -0.53
N VAL A 66 12.89 -5.57 -0.81
CA VAL A 66 13.76 -6.36 0.06
C VAL A 66 13.87 -5.66 1.41
N ASN A 67 13.66 -6.38 2.50
CA ASN A 67 14.18 -5.97 3.81
C ASN A 67 15.48 -6.74 4.05
N GLU A 68 16.59 -6.29 3.46
CA GLU A 68 17.87 -7.03 3.45
C GLU A 68 18.41 -7.31 4.86
N SER A 69 18.17 -6.38 5.78
CA SER A 69 18.60 -6.54 7.17
C SER A 69 17.65 -7.41 7.98
N ASN A 70 16.48 -7.77 7.43
CA ASN A 70 15.38 -8.40 8.16
C ASN A 70 15.20 -7.72 9.53
N ALA A 71 15.36 -6.39 9.54
CA ALA A 71 15.40 -5.62 10.75
C ALA A 71 13.97 -5.47 11.26
N GLY A 72 13.77 -5.90 12.50
CA GLY A 72 12.61 -5.53 13.29
C GLY A 72 12.57 -4.03 13.60
N ASP A 73 11.56 -3.59 14.32
CA ASP A 73 11.60 -2.26 14.93
C ASP A 73 12.44 -2.26 16.22
N GLU A 74 12.62 -1.06 16.80
CA GLU A 74 13.37 -0.86 18.05
C GLU A 74 12.71 -1.54 19.27
N GLU A 75 11.46 -1.97 19.14
CA GLU A 75 10.70 -2.69 20.17
C GLU A 75 10.87 -4.23 20.06
N GLY A 76 11.62 -4.71 19.07
CA GLY A 76 11.90 -6.13 18.85
C GLY A 76 10.80 -6.87 18.09
N ASN A 77 9.86 -6.16 17.46
CA ASN A 77 8.89 -6.79 16.57
C ASN A 77 9.59 -7.36 15.34
N PRO A 78 9.11 -8.48 14.76
CA PRO A 78 9.75 -9.05 13.59
C PRO A 78 9.68 -8.08 12.40
N PRO A 79 10.67 -8.14 11.51
CA PRO A 79 10.68 -7.39 10.26
C PRO A 79 9.35 -7.50 9.52
N THR A 80 8.76 -6.35 9.22
CA THR A 80 7.62 -6.27 8.32
C THR A 80 8.14 -6.05 6.91
N ASN A 81 7.59 -6.79 5.94
CA ASN A 81 7.88 -6.54 4.54
C ASN A 81 7.41 -5.12 4.19
N HIS A 82 8.33 -4.26 3.75
CA HIS A 82 8.01 -2.92 3.30
C HIS A 82 7.41 -2.99 1.88
N TRP A 83 6.26 -2.35 1.70
CA TRP A 83 5.55 -2.34 0.42
C TRP A 83 5.11 -0.91 0.09
N ALA A 84 5.14 -0.59 -1.20
CA ALA A 84 4.60 0.66 -1.72
C ALA A 84 3.66 0.38 -2.90
N ILE A 85 2.70 1.27 -3.08
CA ILE A 85 1.79 1.28 -4.23
C ILE A 85 2.22 2.42 -5.16
N PHE A 86 2.30 2.16 -6.46
CA PHE A 86 2.51 3.18 -7.48
C PHE A 86 1.26 3.28 -8.34
N LEU A 87 0.67 4.48 -8.37
CA LEU A 87 -0.42 4.84 -9.26
C LEU A 87 0.21 5.38 -10.55
N GLU A 88 0.36 4.52 -11.57
CA GLU A 88 0.90 4.89 -12.88
C GLU A 88 -0.03 5.91 -13.56
N LEU A 89 0.55 7.01 -14.04
CA LEU A 89 -0.13 8.09 -14.72
C LEU A 89 0.12 7.99 -16.24
N ALA A 90 -0.76 8.60 -17.04
CA ALA A 90 -0.69 8.51 -18.51
C ALA A 90 0.63 9.05 -19.11
N ASP A 91 1.35 9.92 -18.40
CA ASP A 91 2.62 10.53 -18.79
C ASP A 91 3.85 9.72 -18.33
N GLN A 92 3.69 8.42 -18.03
CA GLN A 92 4.73 7.52 -17.51
C GLN A 92 5.33 7.94 -16.15
N ASN A 93 4.68 8.86 -15.45
CA ASN A 93 4.97 9.21 -14.07
C ASN A 93 4.13 8.35 -13.12
N SER A 94 4.31 8.51 -11.80
CA SER A 94 3.44 7.87 -10.83
C SER A 94 3.23 8.71 -9.58
N VAL A 95 2.17 8.38 -8.84
CA VAL A 95 2.02 8.77 -7.43
C VAL A 95 2.33 7.54 -6.58
N ARG A 96 3.37 7.64 -5.76
CA ARG A 96 3.73 6.61 -4.78
C ARG A 96 2.90 6.81 -3.53
N LEU A 97 2.28 5.74 -3.05
CA LEU A 97 1.70 5.60 -1.72
C LEU A 97 2.60 4.64 -0.93
N ASP A 98 3.20 5.13 0.14
CA ASP A 98 4.11 4.37 0.97
C ASP A 98 3.59 4.33 2.40
N MET A 99 3.52 3.14 3.00
CA MET A 99 3.03 3.01 4.38
C MET A 99 4.21 3.04 5.34
N ALA A 100 4.29 4.11 6.13
CA ALA A 100 5.25 4.23 7.22
C ALA A 100 4.57 3.83 8.55
N PRO A 101 4.92 2.67 9.16
CA PRO A 101 4.46 2.33 10.50
C PRO A 101 5.11 3.24 11.55
N GLY A 102 4.51 3.35 12.74
CA GLY A 102 5.14 4.03 13.88
C GLY A 102 4.94 5.55 13.98
N TYR A 103 4.12 6.15 13.13
CA TYR A 103 3.86 7.59 13.12
C TYR A 103 2.64 7.98 13.98
N GLY A 104 2.90 8.50 15.18
CA GLY A 104 1.89 9.03 16.12
C GLY A 104 2.51 9.17 17.50
N SER A 105 1.95 10.01 18.38
CA SER A 105 2.48 10.14 19.76
C SER A 105 2.42 8.84 20.58
N ASP A 106 1.68 7.85 20.07
CA ASP A 106 1.52 6.51 20.64
C ASP A 106 2.37 5.44 19.92
N GLY A 107 3.03 5.73 18.79
CA GLY A 107 3.79 4.73 18.01
C GLY A 107 2.94 3.64 17.33
N LEU A 108 1.62 3.67 17.53
CA LEU A 108 0.68 2.62 17.11
C LEU A 108 -0.06 2.95 15.80
N ARG A 109 0.23 4.11 15.20
CA ARG A 109 -0.46 4.60 13.99
C ARG A 109 0.49 4.56 12.80
N GLY A 110 -0.02 4.09 11.66
CA GLY A 110 0.66 4.24 10.38
C GLY A 110 0.28 5.57 9.72
N LYS A 111 1.17 6.13 8.91
CA LYS A 111 0.85 7.19 7.96
C LYS A 111 1.09 6.71 6.54
N ILE A 112 0.30 7.24 5.62
CA ILE A 112 0.57 7.08 4.18
C ILE A 112 1.38 8.28 3.72
N GLU A 113 2.63 8.05 3.35
CA GLU A 113 3.42 9.02 2.58
C GLU A 113 2.95 8.97 1.12
N VAL A 114 2.50 10.12 0.62
CA VAL A 114 2.17 10.30 -0.79
C VAL A 114 3.23 11.16 -1.47
N ALA A 115 3.75 10.69 -2.61
CA ALA A 115 4.82 11.38 -3.32
C ALA A 115 4.69 11.25 -4.84
N SER A 116 4.91 12.35 -5.56
CA SER A 116 4.95 12.36 -7.02
C SER A 116 6.31 11.88 -7.51
N LYS A 117 6.33 10.92 -8.44
CA LYS A 117 7.55 10.30 -8.99
C LYS A 117 7.61 10.44 -10.50
N ARG A 118 8.83 10.58 -11.03
CA ARG A 118 9.12 10.71 -12.47
C ARG A 118 9.30 9.37 -13.19
N TYR A 119 8.75 8.30 -12.62
CA TYR A 119 8.89 6.92 -13.10
C TYR A 119 7.61 6.16 -12.78
N GLN A 120 7.29 5.12 -13.55
CA GLN A 120 6.04 4.36 -13.43
C GLN A 120 5.97 3.51 -12.15
N MET A 121 7.06 2.81 -11.84
CA MET A 121 7.22 2.01 -10.64
C MET A 121 8.71 1.90 -10.29
N THR A 122 9.00 1.47 -9.06
CA THR A 122 10.39 1.21 -8.63
C THR A 122 11.00 0.01 -9.35
N VAL A 123 12.33 0.05 -9.56
CA VAL A 123 13.13 -1.08 -10.05
C VAL A 123 13.69 -1.94 -8.92
N ASN A 124 13.55 -1.49 -7.66
CA ASN A 124 14.10 -2.16 -6.49
C ASN A 124 13.11 -3.14 -5.82
N ALA A 125 12.01 -3.47 -6.51
CA ALA A 125 11.03 -4.42 -6.01
C ALA A 125 11.52 -5.86 -6.22
N ILE A 126 11.40 -6.71 -5.19
CA ILE A 126 11.61 -8.16 -5.32
C ILE A 126 10.42 -8.85 -5.97
N HIS A 127 9.23 -8.29 -5.75
CA HIS A 127 8.00 -8.75 -6.34
C HIS A 127 7.11 -7.54 -6.64
N SER A 128 6.44 -7.60 -7.79
CA SER A 128 5.47 -6.60 -8.21
C SER A 128 4.20 -7.27 -8.72
N LEU A 129 3.05 -6.75 -8.31
CA LEU A 129 1.75 -7.08 -8.87
C LEU A 129 1.19 -5.85 -9.56
N SER A 130 0.64 -5.99 -10.76
CA SER A 130 0.12 -4.86 -11.53
C SER A 130 -1.33 -5.11 -11.95
N PHE A 131 -2.15 -4.07 -11.87
CA PHE A 131 -3.58 -4.13 -12.17
C PHE A 131 -3.97 -2.96 -13.08
N ASP A 132 -4.60 -3.25 -14.20
CA ASP A 132 -5.19 -2.21 -15.03
C ASP A 132 -6.38 -1.57 -14.31
N VAL A 133 -6.57 -0.28 -14.51
CA VAL A 133 -7.63 0.50 -13.85
C VAL A 133 -8.72 0.86 -14.84
N THR A 134 -9.97 0.90 -14.37
CA THR A 134 -11.10 1.42 -15.15
C THR A 134 -10.78 2.82 -15.68
N PRO A 135 -11.04 3.12 -16.97
CA PRO A 135 -10.78 4.44 -17.52
C PRO A 135 -11.45 5.57 -16.73
N GLY A 136 -10.74 6.69 -16.57
CA GLY A 136 -11.24 7.89 -15.91
C GLY A 136 -11.08 7.93 -14.39
N VAL A 137 -10.56 6.87 -13.77
CA VAL A 137 -10.17 6.90 -12.35
C VAL A 137 -8.99 7.84 -12.16
N THR A 138 -9.11 8.78 -11.22
CA THR A 138 -8.02 9.72 -10.88
C THR A 138 -7.33 9.36 -9.58
N VAL A 139 -6.16 9.97 -9.34
CA VAL A 139 -5.46 9.84 -8.05
C VAL A 139 -6.39 10.24 -6.90
N ARG A 140 -7.13 11.35 -7.05
CA ARG A 140 -8.15 11.80 -6.10
C ARG A 140 -9.16 10.71 -5.80
N THR A 141 -9.74 10.08 -6.82
CA THR A 141 -10.71 8.98 -6.61
C THR A 141 -10.14 7.87 -5.73
N ILE A 142 -8.87 7.50 -5.94
CA ILE A 142 -8.22 6.44 -5.15
C ILE A 142 -7.95 6.90 -3.72
N THR A 143 -7.36 8.09 -3.53
CA THR A 143 -7.05 8.63 -2.18
C THR A 143 -8.33 8.86 -1.37
N ASP A 144 -9.41 9.23 -2.05
CA ASP A 144 -10.74 9.43 -1.50
C ASP A 144 -11.37 8.10 -1.03
N ILE A 145 -11.20 7.03 -1.80
CA ILE A 145 -11.63 5.68 -1.41
C ILE A 145 -10.84 5.19 -0.20
N ILE A 146 -9.53 5.39 -0.16
CA ILE A 146 -8.68 5.04 0.98
C ILE A 146 -9.19 5.75 2.24
N SER A 147 -9.36 7.08 2.15
CA SER A 147 -9.80 7.94 3.25
C SER A 147 -11.21 7.63 3.74
N SER A 148 -12.16 7.41 2.82
CA SER A 148 -13.55 7.08 3.18
C SER A 148 -13.68 5.74 3.93
N HIS A 149 -12.75 4.81 3.69
CA HIS A 149 -12.69 3.52 4.37
C HIS A 149 -11.76 3.50 5.59
N LYS A 150 -11.18 4.65 5.97
CA LYS A 150 -10.21 4.79 7.06
C LYS A 150 -9.02 3.84 6.91
N ARG A 151 -8.60 3.57 5.67
CA ARG A 151 -7.49 2.63 5.36
C ARG A 151 -6.11 3.24 5.60
N GLU A 152 -6.06 4.55 5.75
CA GLU A 152 -4.94 5.35 6.24
C GLU A 152 -4.79 5.29 7.77
N VAL A 153 -5.75 4.68 8.49
CA VAL A 153 -5.70 4.52 9.95
C VAL A 153 -5.27 3.10 10.28
N HIS A 154 -4.12 2.94 10.94
CA HIS A 154 -3.79 1.69 11.63
C HIS A 154 -4.55 1.67 12.97
N ILE A 155 -5.42 0.69 13.16
CA ILE A 155 -6.16 0.47 14.41
C ILE A 155 -5.79 -0.93 14.90
N HIS A 156 -5.23 -1.01 16.12
CA HIS A 156 -5.00 -2.26 16.84
C HIS A 156 -6.31 -2.89 17.32
#